data_AF-A0A968I7F2-F1
#
_entry.id   AF-A0A968I7F2-F1
#
_cell.length_a   1.000
_cell.length_b   1.000
_cell.length_c   1.000
_cell.angle_alpha   90.00
_cell.angle_beta   90.00
_cell.angle_gamma   90.00
#
_symmetry.space_group_name_H-M   'P 1'
#
loop_
_entity.id
_entity.type
_entity.pdbx_description
1 polymer ?
#
loop_
_entity_poly.entity_id
_entity_poly.type
_entity_poly.pdbx_seq_one_letter_code
_entity_poly.pdbx_strand_id
1 'polypeptide(L)' 'MQHKLGASLVRAEDTTTGQFTRLEKHLLPNGAPQERVVSFLEFIMKFGSVPLERLLTLEPSGTQFLEL' A
#
# COMPACT_ATOMS: atom_id res chain seq x y z
N MET A 1 35.51 -8.27 -8.43
CA MET A 1 34.22 -8.18 -9.17
C MET A 1 33.12 -9.01 -8.52
N GLN A 2 33.40 -10.27 -8.13
CA GLN A 2 32.41 -11.18 -7.50
C GLN A 2 31.75 -10.66 -6.22
N HIS A 3 32.50 -9.99 -5.32
CA HIS A 3 31.93 -9.38 -4.11
C HIS A 3 30.86 -8.31 -4.38
N LYS A 4 30.97 -7.56 -5.49
CA LYS A 4 30.01 -6.50 -5.83
C LYS A 4 28.68 -7.11 -6.32
N LEU A 5 28.75 -8.22 -7.05
CA LEU A 5 27.57 -8.97 -7.53
C LEU A 5 26.78 -9.59 -6.37
N GLY A 6 27.47 -10.20 -5.40
CA GLY A 6 26.82 -10.72 -4.19
C GLY A 6 26.11 -9.62 -3.40
N ALA A 7 26.77 -8.48 -3.20
CA ALA A 7 26.17 -7.35 -2.47
C ALA A 7 25.00 -6.68 -3.21
N SER A 8 24.96 -6.71 -4.55
CA SER A 8 23.80 -6.21 -5.31
C SER A 8 22.61 -7.15 -5.23
N LEU A 9 22.83 -8.47 -5.22
CA LEU A 9 21.77 -9.47 -5.11
C LEU A 9 21.09 -9.42 -3.74
N VAL A 10 21.87 -9.34 -2.66
CA VAL A 10 21.34 -9.19 -1.30
C VAL A 10 20.48 -7.93 -1.16
N ARG A 11 20.93 -6.79 -1.71
CA ARG A 11 20.12 -5.56 -1.68
C ARG A 11 18.81 -5.68 -2.46
N ALA A 12 18.81 -6.40 -3.57
CA ALA A 12 17.60 -6.62 -4.37
C ALA A 12 16.60 -7.52 -3.62
N GLU A 13 17.09 -8.55 -2.94
CA GLU A 13 16.31 -9.41 -2.07
C GLU A 13 15.74 -8.63 -0.87
N ASP A 14 16.57 -7.88 -0.16
CA ASP A 14 16.15 -7.02 0.96
C ASP A 14 15.09 -6.00 0.54
N THR A 15 15.24 -5.44 -0.66
CA THR A 15 14.25 -4.50 -1.22
C THR A 15 12.92 -5.21 -1.45
N THR A 16 12.96 -6.39 -2.06
CA THR A 16 11.76 -7.17 -2.38
C THR A 16 11.03 -7.60 -1.12
N THR A 17 11.74 -8.22 -0.18
CA THR A 17 11.22 -8.61 1.13
C THR A 17 10.66 -7.40 1.87
N GLY A 18 11.39 -6.28 1.87
CA GLY A 18 10.93 -5.03 2.48
C GLY A 18 9.65 -4.46 1.85
N GLN A 19 9.46 -4.59 0.53
CA GLN A 19 8.21 -4.20 -0.12
C GLN A 19 7.04 -5.08 0.30
N PHE A 20 7.22 -6.40 0.33
CA PHE A 20 6.16 -7.31 0.78
C PHE A 20 5.80 -7.07 2.25
N THR A 21 6.78 -6.87 3.13
CA THR A 21 6.51 -6.53 4.53
C THR A 21 5.75 -5.20 4.67
N ARG A 22 6.07 -4.19 3.85
CA ARG A 22 5.31 -2.92 3.85
C ARG A 22 3.89 -3.11 3.36
N LEU A 23 3.71 -3.89 2.29
CA LEU A 23 2.40 -4.18 1.72
C LEU A 23 1.52 -4.93 2.72
N GLU A 24 2.06 -5.96 3.38
CA GLU A 24 1.37 -6.71 4.42
C GLU A 24 0.97 -5.81 5.60
N LYS A 25 1.90 -5.02 6.14
CA LYS A 25 1.59 -4.07 7.23
C LYS A 25 0.54 -3.04 6.83
N HIS A 26 0.50 -2.66 5.56
CA HIS A 26 -0.47 -1.70 5.05
C HIS A 26 -1.87 -2.34 4.93
N LEU A 27 -1.97 -3.53 4.33
CA LEU A 27 -3.24 -4.21 4.08
C LEU A 27 -3.82 -4.89 5.33
N LEU A 28 -2.94 -5.40 6.20
CA LEU A 28 -3.26 -6.21 7.37
C LEU A 28 -2.58 -5.65 8.65
N PRO A 29 -2.82 -4.39 9.02
CA PRO A 29 -2.28 -3.84 10.26
C PRO A 29 -2.76 -4.68 11.45
N ASN A 30 -1.82 -5.10 12.31
CA ASN A 30 -2.07 -6.01 13.44
C ASN A 30 -2.76 -7.34 13.05
N GLY A 31 -2.63 -7.78 11.79
CA GLY A 31 -3.24 -9.01 11.29
C GLY A 31 -4.73 -8.92 10.98
N ALA A 32 -5.34 -7.73 11.04
CA ALA A 32 -6.73 -7.51 10.69
C ALA A 32 -6.84 -6.63 9.43
N PRO A 33 -7.91 -6.78 8.62
CA PRO A 33 -8.14 -5.93 7.45
C PRO A 33 -8.05 -4.45 7.81
N GLN A 34 -7.32 -3.67 6.99
CA GLN A 34 -7.07 -2.25 7.22
C GLN A 34 -8.34 -1.47 7.56
N GLU A 35 -9.44 -1.71 6.83
CA GLU A 35 -10.74 -1.04 7.02
C GLU A 35 -11.33 -1.20 8.44
N ARG A 36 -10.87 -2.20 9.21
CA ARG A 36 -11.32 -2.48 10.57
C ARG A 36 -10.42 -1.89 11.65
N VAL A 37 -9.24 -1.40 11.27
CA VAL A 37 -8.19 -0.95 12.19
C VAL A 37 -7.89 0.53 12.01
N VAL A 38 -7.81 0.99 10.76
CA VAL A 38 -7.39 2.34 10.39
C VAL A 38 -8.62 3.20 10.14
N SER A 39 -8.65 4.39 10.75
CA SER A 39 -9.70 5.35 10.48
C SER A 39 -9.53 5.94 9.08
N PHE A 40 -10.62 6.06 8.34
CA PHE A 40 -10.60 6.74 7.04
C PHE A 40 -10.11 8.20 7.14
N LEU A 41 -10.24 8.84 8.31
CA LEU A 41 -9.69 10.18 8.54
C LEU A 41 -8.17 10.24 8.34
N GLU A 42 -7.44 9.17 8.67
CA GLU A 42 -5.99 9.11 8.44
C GLU A 42 -5.65 9.15 6.95
N PHE A 43 -6.50 8.55 6.12
CA PHE A 43 -6.38 8.61 4.67
C PHE A 43 -6.60 10.03 4.15
N ILE A 44 -7.62 10.74 4.65
CA ILE A 44 -7.89 12.15 4.29
C ILE A 44 -6.73 13.05 4.73
N MET A 45 -6.19 12.87 5.94
CA MET A 45 -5.05 13.67 6.41
C MET A 45 -3.81 13.49 5.53
N LYS A 46 -3.61 12.29 4.99
CA LYS A 46 -2.46 11.98 4.15
C LYS A 46 -2.61 12.45 2.70
N PHE A 47 -3.80 12.37 2.13
CA PHE A 47 -4.03 12.55 0.69
C PHE A 47 -4.99 13.70 0.33
N GLY A 48 -5.55 14.41 1.32
CA GLY A 48 -6.57 15.44 1.11
C GLY A 48 -7.95 14.86 0.80
N SER A 49 -8.87 15.69 0.30
CA SER A 49 -10.26 15.31 0.04
C SER A 49 -10.49 14.62 -1.31
N VAL A 50 -9.64 14.89 -2.30
CA VAL A 50 -9.81 14.42 -3.70
C VAL A 50 -10.05 12.91 -3.80
N PRO A 51 -9.33 12.03 -3.08
CA PRO A 51 -9.59 10.59 -3.16
C PRO A 51 -10.98 10.18 -2.64
N LEU A 52 -11.48 10.81 -1.58
CA LEU A 52 -12.82 10.53 -1.05
C LEU A 52 -13.87 10.98 -2.05
N GLU A 53 -13.72 12.18 -2.61
CA GLU A 53 -14.65 12.71 -3.62
C GLU A 53 -14.78 11.75 -4.80
N ARG A 54 -13.66 11.20 -5.30
CA ARG A 54 -13.67 10.21 -6.38
C ARG A 54 -14.23 8.85 -5.96
N LEU A 55 -13.95 8.39 -4.74
CA LEU A 55 -14.51 7.13 -4.23
C LEU A 55 -16.05 7.21 -4.17
N LEU A 56 -16.60 8.36 -3.80
CA LEU A 56 -18.04 8.60 -3.72
C LEU A 56 -18.73 8.71 -5.09
N THR A 57 -18.00 8.86 -6.20
CA THR A 57 -18.57 8.82 -7.55
C THR A 57 -18.66 7.41 -8.14
N LEU A 58 -18.10 6.41 -7.45
CA LEU A 58 -18.13 5.04 -7.92
C LEU A 58 -19.50 4.39 -7.69
N GLU A 59 -19.88 3.48 -8.59
CA GLU A 59 -21.04 2.63 -8.38
C GLU A 59 -20.84 1.76 -7.13
N PRO A 60 -21.91 1.42 -6.38
CA PRO A 60 -21.80 0.61 -5.16
C PRO A 60 -21.21 -0.80 -5.37
N SER A 61 -21.16 -1.27 -6.62
CA SER A 61 -20.61 -2.58 -6.97
C SER A 61 -20.03 -2.58 -8.40
N GLY A 62 -19.22 -3.59 -8.70
CA GLY A 62 -18.57 -3.75 -10.00
C GLY A 62 -17.08 -3.37 -9.99
N THR A 63 -16.35 -3.84 -11.00
CA THR A 63 -14.92 -3.51 -11.16
C THR A 63 -14.79 -2.09 -11.68
N GLN A 64 -14.22 -1.22 -10.87
CA GLN A 64 -14.00 0.19 -11.19
C GLN A 64 -12.57 0.56 -10.82
N PHE A 65 -11.94 1.41 -11.64
CA PHE A 65 -10.57 1.85 -11.42
C PHE A 65 -10.59 3.33 -11.04
N LEU A 66 -9.86 3.68 -9.98
CA LEU A 66 -9.60 5.06 -9.59
C LEU A 66 -8.24 5.46 -10.18
N GLU A 67 -8.25 6.33 -11.19
CA GLU A 67 -7.05 7.07 -11.57
C GLU A 67 -6.82 8.17 -10.53
N LEU A 68 -5.67 8.10 -9.84
CA LEU A 68 -5.23 9.06 -8.82
C LEU A 68 -4.31 10.12 -9.43
#